data_AF-Q83CH8-F1
#
_entry.id   AF-Q83CH8-F1
#
_cell.length_a   1.000
_cell.length_b   1.000
_cell.length_c   1.000
_cell.angle_alpha   90.00
_cell.angle_beta   90.00
_cell.angle_gamma   90.00
#
_symmetry.space_group_name_H-M   'P 1'
#
loop_
_entity.id
_entity.type
_entity.pdbx_description
1 polymer ?
#
loop_
_entity_poly.entity_id
_entity_poly.type
_entity_poly.pdbx_seq_one_letter_code
_entity_poly.pdbx_strand_id
1 'polypeptide(L)'
;MEKGCKKFLVLLGAALYFLIPGAEGKILRYPYGCYPMGYKFNYYNLILQPTGRYHPQTIYFIHNVSKQAISLFQARSNDEPYIIHINTTIAPNAWSVLATDEKKVKYICTNGGNDILKLKIINCSKVLDICEFPRTRFGDNNRGNYWAVENIGSSTAAVSAIRWYGILLIDPKKRDLENEGSLL
;
A
#
# COMPACT_ATOMS: atom_id res chain seq x y z
N MET A 1 65.58 50.73 -3.64
CA MET A 1 66.40 49.55 -3.98
C MET A 1 66.18 48.54 -2.86
N GLU A 2 65.81 47.27 -2.99
CA GLU A 2 65.48 46.34 -4.08
C GLU A 2 64.64 45.21 -3.45
N LYS A 3 63.53 44.84 -4.13
CA LYS A 3 63.03 43.47 -4.40
C LYS A 3 62.77 42.48 -3.25
N GLY A 4 61.59 41.84 -3.30
CA GLY A 4 61.44 40.50 -2.70
C GLY A 4 60.04 39.97 -2.44
N CYS A 5 59.16 39.98 -3.43
CA CYS A 5 57.87 39.29 -3.39
C CYS A 5 58.06 37.77 -3.22
N LYS A 6 57.54 37.18 -2.13
CA LYS A 6 57.24 35.73 -2.05
C LYS A 6 55.79 35.55 -1.66
N LYS A 7 54.99 35.22 -2.67
CA LYS A 7 53.64 34.68 -2.57
C LYS A 7 53.72 33.35 -1.80
N PHE A 8 52.98 33.22 -0.69
CA PHE A 8 52.51 31.92 -0.24
C PHE A 8 51.00 31.96 -0.10
N LEU A 9 50.37 31.30 -1.06
CA LEU A 9 48.95 31.17 -1.29
C LEU A 9 48.40 30.20 -0.23
N VAL A 10 47.84 30.72 0.86
CA VAL A 10 47.08 29.89 1.81
C VAL A 10 45.71 29.62 1.19
N LEU A 11 45.55 28.39 0.68
CA LEU A 11 44.36 27.89 0.04
C LEU A 11 43.14 27.98 0.98
N LEU A 12 42.15 28.75 0.54
CA LEU A 12 40.76 28.64 0.92
C LEU A 12 40.28 27.21 0.70
N GLY A 13 40.04 26.49 1.79
CA GLY A 13 39.46 25.15 1.79
C GLY A 13 38.35 25.05 2.83
N ALA A 14 37.39 25.97 2.82
CA ALA A 14 36.16 25.83 3.58
C ALA A 14 35.33 24.73 2.91
N ALA A 15 35.51 23.50 3.37
CA ALA A 15 34.67 22.38 3.00
C ALA A 15 33.22 22.69 3.42
N LEU A 16 32.38 23.05 2.44
CA LEU A 16 30.93 22.97 2.59
C LEU A 16 30.60 21.50 2.87
N TYR A 17 30.46 21.16 4.13
CA TYR A 17 29.74 19.97 4.55
C TYR A 17 28.29 20.19 4.10
N PHE A 18 27.96 19.62 2.93
CA PHE A 18 26.59 19.44 2.52
C PHE A 18 25.86 18.68 3.62
N LEU A 19 25.02 19.38 4.38
CA LEU A 19 23.93 18.77 5.12
C LEU A 19 22.99 18.16 4.08
N ILE A 20 23.22 16.90 3.75
CA ILE A 20 22.27 16.09 3.01
C ILE A 20 21.15 15.80 4.00
N PRO A 21 19.93 16.35 3.85
CA PRO A 21 18.80 15.87 4.64
C PRO A 21 18.60 14.40 4.26
N GLY A 22 18.88 13.51 5.20
CA GLY A 22 18.59 12.10 5.05
C GLY A 22 17.13 11.94 4.67
N ALA A 23 16.88 11.31 3.52
CA ALA A 23 15.56 10.85 3.18
C ALA A 23 15.17 9.83 4.26
N GLU A 24 14.35 10.23 5.23
CA GLU A 24 13.66 9.31 6.13
C GLU A 24 12.79 8.41 5.27
N GLY A 25 13.33 7.27 4.85
CA GLY A 25 12.55 6.20 4.26
C GLY A 25 11.57 5.74 5.34
N LYS A 26 10.27 6.05 5.16
CA LYS A 26 9.22 5.45 5.99
C LYS A 26 9.42 3.93 5.95
N ILE A 27 9.71 3.33 7.10
CA ILE A 27 9.81 1.87 7.21
C ILE A 27 8.39 1.33 7.04
N LEU A 28 8.07 0.90 5.83
CA LEU A 28 6.83 0.22 5.49
C LEU A 28 6.78 -1.11 6.24
N ARG A 29 6.01 -1.18 7.32
CA ARG A 29 5.76 -2.43 8.06
C ARG A 29 4.49 -3.09 7.55
N TYR A 30 4.61 -3.75 6.40
CA TYR A 30 3.57 -4.64 5.93
C TYR A 30 3.43 -5.85 6.86
N PRO A 31 2.21 -6.40 7.02
CA PRO A 31 2.05 -7.67 7.72
C PRO A 31 2.86 -8.77 7.02
N TYR A 32 3.38 -9.71 7.80
CA TYR A 32 4.21 -10.80 7.30
C TYR A 32 3.46 -11.61 6.21
N GLY A 33 4.12 -11.84 5.06
CA GLY A 33 3.53 -12.52 3.90
C GLY A 33 2.74 -11.60 2.94
N CYS A 34 2.63 -10.31 3.25
CA CYS A 34 2.06 -9.30 2.37
C CYS A 34 3.17 -8.57 1.60
N TYR A 35 3.00 -8.38 0.29
CA TYR A 35 4.05 -7.82 -0.58
C TYR A 35 3.55 -6.56 -1.29
N PRO A 36 4.38 -5.52 -1.49
CA PRO A 36 4.02 -4.29 -2.17
C PRO A 36 3.93 -4.50 -3.70
N MET A 37 2.96 -5.31 -4.12
CA MET A 37 2.70 -5.69 -5.50
C MET A 37 1.20 -5.80 -5.74
N GLY A 38 0.81 -6.06 -6.98
CA GLY A 38 -0.60 -6.14 -7.35
C GLY A 38 -1.33 -4.81 -7.35
N TYR A 39 -0.61 -3.70 -7.35
CA TYR A 39 -1.21 -2.38 -7.47
C TYR A 39 -0.28 -1.43 -8.23
N LYS A 40 -0.89 -0.35 -8.74
CA LYS A 40 -0.20 0.78 -9.35
C LYS A 40 -0.89 2.06 -8.94
N PHE A 41 -0.11 3.11 -8.75
CA PHE A 41 -0.64 4.47 -8.66
C PHE A 41 -0.55 5.13 -10.03
N ASN A 42 -1.62 5.82 -10.43
CA ASN A 42 -1.66 6.59 -11.66
C ASN A 42 -2.37 7.93 -11.41
N TYR A 43 -1.59 9.00 -11.28
CA TYR A 43 -2.04 10.34 -10.86
C TYR A 43 -2.81 10.28 -9.53
N TYR A 44 -4.13 10.50 -9.57
CA TYR A 44 -5.05 10.50 -8.42
C TYR A 44 -5.69 9.12 -8.16
N ASN A 45 -5.31 8.11 -8.93
CA ASN A 45 -5.94 6.79 -8.86
C ASN A 45 -5.03 5.76 -8.20
N LEU A 46 -5.64 4.91 -7.37
CA LEU A 46 -5.13 3.60 -7.01
C LEU A 46 -5.74 2.57 -7.97
N ILE A 47 -4.91 1.73 -8.57
CA ILE A 47 -5.34 0.64 -9.45
C ILE A 47 -4.85 -0.66 -8.81
N LEU A 48 -5.75 -1.51 -8.37
CA LEU A 48 -5.48 -2.86 -7.91
C LEU A 48 -5.56 -3.82 -9.10
N GLN A 49 -4.58 -4.71 -9.22
CA GLN A 49 -4.40 -5.65 -10.32
C GLN A 49 -3.70 -6.91 -9.77
N PRO A 50 -4.45 -7.95 -9.36
CA PRO A 50 -3.88 -9.13 -8.72
C PRO A 50 -2.72 -9.75 -9.49
N THR A 51 -1.68 -10.18 -8.78
CA THR A 51 -0.53 -10.88 -9.38
C THR A 51 -0.68 -12.40 -9.34
N GLY A 52 -1.57 -12.91 -8.48
CA GLY A 52 -1.83 -14.35 -8.34
C GLY A 52 -2.39 -14.99 -9.61
N ARG A 53 -1.69 -16.00 -10.14
CA ARG A 53 -2.11 -16.73 -11.35
C ARG A 53 -3.19 -17.80 -11.11
N TYR A 54 -3.39 -18.24 -9.85
CA TYR A 54 -4.05 -19.53 -9.55
C TYR A 54 -5.23 -19.48 -8.57
N HIS A 55 -5.62 -18.31 -8.08
CA HIS A 55 -6.84 -18.20 -7.28
C HIS A 55 -7.66 -16.98 -7.71
N PRO A 56 -8.98 -17.12 -7.88
CA PRO A 56 -9.82 -16.03 -8.37
C PRO A 56 -9.89 -14.88 -7.37
N GLN A 57 -9.57 -15.10 -6.09
CA GLN A 57 -9.80 -14.16 -5.00
C GLN A 57 -8.49 -13.69 -4.37
N THR A 58 -8.34 -12.38 -4.22
CA THR A 58 -7.14 -11.72 -3.71
C THR A 58 -7.45 -10.86 -2.49
N ILE A 59 -6.48 -10.72 -1.58
CA ILE A 59 -6.58 -9.85 -0.41
C ILE A 59 -5.59 -8.70 -0.53
N TYR A 60 -6.09 -7.47 -0.42
CA TYR A 60 -5.28 -6.25 -0.32
C TYR A 60 -5.40 -5.66 1.08
N PHE A 61 -4.26 -5.41 1.71
CA PHE A 61 -4.19 -4.58 2.90
C PHE A 61 -3.86 -3.16 2.47
N ILE A 62 -4.69 -2.21 2.90
CA ILE A 62 -4.58 -0.79 2.54
C ILE A 62 -4.46 0.00 3.84
N HIS A 63 -3.34 0.69 3.98
CA HIS A 63 -3.03 1.49 5.16
C HIS A 63 -3.07 2.97 4.81
N ASN A 64 -3.86 3.73 5.55
CA ASN A 64 -3.83 5.18 5.47
C ASN A 64 -2.67 5.73 6.30
N VAL A 65 -1.57 6.14 5.66
CA VAL A 65 -0.39 6.72 6.34
C VAL A 65 -0.51 8.21 6.64
N SER A 66 -1.67 8.81 6.35
CA SER A 66 -1.91 10.23 6.58
C SER A 66 -2.56 10.48 7.94
N LYS A 67 -2.52 11.74 8.38
CA LYS A 67 -3.17 12.20 9.60
C LYS A 67 -4.67 12.51 9.43
N GLN A 68 -5.22 12.29 8.24
CA GLN A 68 -6.61 12.60 7.90
C GLN A 68 -7.31 11.34 7.39
N ALA A 69 -8.63 11.29 7.49
CA ALA A 69 -9.40 10.21 6.89
C ALA A 69 -9.33 10.32 5.36
N ILE A 70 -9.12 9.19 4.70
CA ILE A 70 -9.05 9.08 3.24
C ILE A 70 -10.21 8.24 2.75
N SER A 71 -11.03 8.81 1.87
CA SER A 71 -12.13 8.09 1.25
C SER A 71 -11.69 7.53 -0.11
N LEU A 72 -12.07 6.28 -0.36
CA LEU A 72 -11.82 5.56 -1.59
C LEU A 72 -13.14 5.40 -2.35
N PHE A 73 -13.26 6.07 -3.48
CA PHE A 73 -14.41 5.95 -4.37
C PHE A 73 -14.05 5.10 -5.58
N GLN A 74 -14.78 4.02 -5.81
CA GLN A 74 -14.55 3.18 -6.97
C GLN A 74 -14.84 3.99 -8.24
N ALA A 75 -13.85 4.07 -9.12
CA ALA A 75 -13.98 4.72 -10.41
C ALA A 75 -14.34 3.68 -11.47
N ARG A 76 -15.30 4.01 -12.33
CA ARG A 76 -15.66 3.18 -13.47
C ARG A 76 -14.50 3.12 -14.47
N SER A 77 -14.19 1.94 -14.99
CA SER A 77 -13.42 1.76 -16.23
C SER A 77 -14.39 1.50 -17.38
N ASN A 78 -14.13 2.03 -18.57
CA ASN A 78 -15.00 1.82 -19.74
C ASN A 78 -15.10 0.34 -20.16
N ASP A 79 -14.13 -0.47 -19.75
CA ASP A 79 -14.06 -1.92 -20.04
C ASP A 79 -14.77 -2.79 -18.98
N GLU A 80 -15.27 -2.19 -17.90
CA GLU A 80 -15.94 -2.91 -16.82
C GLU A 80 -17.47 -2.75 -16.94
N PRO A 81 -18.22 -3.84 -17.18
CA PRO A 81 -19.66 -3.75 -17.40
C PRO A 81 -20.44 -3.35 -16.15
N TYR A 82 -19.86 -3.51 -14.95
CA TYR A 82 -20.52 -3.25 -13.67
C TYR A 82 -19.61 -2.51 -12.68
N ILE A 83 -20.20 -1.59 -11.91
CA ILE A 83 -19.57 -1.01 -10.71
C ILE A 83 -20.05 -1.87 -9.53
N ILE A 84 -19.12 -2.47 -8.78
CA ILE A 84 -19.46 -3.29 -7.60
C ILE A 84 -19.72 -2.45 -6.33
N HIS A 85 -19.55 -1.13 -6.42
CA HIS A 85 -19.89 -0.10 -5.42
C HIS A 85 -19.17 -0.26 -4.06
N ILE A 86 -17.94 -0.76 -4.08
CA ILE A 86 -17.14 -1.02 -2.86
C ILE A 86 -16.34 0.20 -2.38
N ASN A 87 -17.05 1.26 -2.01
CA ASN A 87 -16.43 2.46 -1.43
C ASN A 87 -16.10 2.26 0.07
N THR A 88 -15.09 2.94 0.59
CA THR A 88 -14.77 2.97 2.03
C THR A 88 -14.16 4.32 2.42
N THR A 89 -14.17 4.62 3.72
CA THR A 89 -13.40 5.70 4.32
C THR A 89 -12.46 5.11 5.36
N ILE A 90 -11.15 5.25 5.13
CA ILE A 90 -10.09 4.75 6.00
C ILE A 90 -9.64 5.87 6.95
N ALA A 91 -9.80 5.65 8.24
CA ALA A 91 -9.40 6.55 9.32
C ALA A 91 -7.89 6.81 9.32
N PRO A 92 -7.42 7.92 9.93
CA PRO A 92 -6.00 8.22 10.03
C PRO A 92 -5.21 7.07 10.64
N ASN A 93 -4.07 6.70 10.04
CA ASN A 93 -3.18 5.62 10.53
C ASN A 93 -3.87 4.26 10.73
N ALA A 94 -4.96 4.00 10.01
CA ALA A 94 -5.72 2.77 10.11
C ALA A 94 -5.54 1.89 8.86
N TRP A 95 -5.73 0.59 9.08
CA TRP A 95 -5.71 -0.45 8.07
C TRP A 95 -7.14 -0.86 7.74
N SER A 96 -7.41 -1.00 6.45
CA SER A 96 -8.59 -1.69 5.92
C SER A 96 -8.13 -2.79 4.98
N VAL A 97 -8.94 -3.84 4.83
CA VAL A 97 -8.63 -5.01 4.03
C VAL A 97 -9.73 -5.25 3.03
N LEU A 98 -9.36 -5.27 1.75
CA LEU A 98 -10.27 -5.56 0.66
C LEU A 98 -10.09 -7.01 0.21
N ALA A 99 -11.19 -7.76 0.13
CA ALA A 99 -11.28 -8.99 -0.61
C ALA A 99 -11.88 -8.68 -1.99
N THR A 100 -11.21 -9.12 -3.06
CA THR A 100 -11.72 -8.93 -4.42
C THR A 100 -11.37 -10.09 -5.34
N ASP A 101 -12.30 -10.47 -6.21
CA ASP A 101 -12.09 -11.39 -7.33
C ASP A 101 -11.98 -10.69 -8.70
N GLU A 102 -12.00 -9.37 -8.70
CA GLU A 102 -11.86 -8.56 -9.90
C GLU A 102 -10.40 -8.55 -10.38
N LYS A 103 -10.23 -8.67 -11.71
CA LYS A 103 -8.91 -8.58 -12.36
C LYS A 103 -8.31 -7.17 -12.27
N LYS A 104 -9.17 -6.17 -12.06
CA LYS A 104 -8.79 -4.77 -11.99
C LYS A 104 -9.83 -4.03 -11.15
N VAL A 105 -9.37 -3.24 -10.19
CA VAL A 105 -10.23 -2.31 -9.43
C VAL A 105 -9.56 -0.96 -9.41
N LYS A 106 -10.31 0.10 -9.73
CA LYS A 106 -9.79 1.47 -9.73
C LYS A 106 -10.48 2.29 -8.66
N TYR A 107 -9.70 3.01 -7.87
CA TYR A 107 -10.17 3.95 -6.86
C TYR A 107 -9.63 5.35 -7.09
N ILE A 108 -10.45 6.35 -6.79
CA ILE A 108 -10.04 7.74 -6.59
C ILE A 108 -9.97 7.99 -5.09
N CYS A 109 -8.87 8.63 -4.64
CA CYS A 109 -8.72 9.03 -3.26
C CYS A 109 -9.21 10.47 -3.05
N THR A 110 -9.93 10.69 -1.96
CA THR A 110 -10.29 12.03 -1.50
C THR A 110 -9.95 12.24 -0.03
N ASN A 111 -9.75 13.48 0.37
CA ASN A 111 -9.87 13.88 1.77
C ASN A 111 -11.24 14.51 2.04
N GLY A 112 -11.66 14.56 3.31
CA GLY A 112 -12.96 15.12 3.70
C GLY A 112 -13.96 14.09 4.27
N GLY A 113 -13.61 12.81 4.29
CA GLY A 113 -14.46 11.75 4.84
C GLY A 113 -15.77 11.63 4.08
N ASN A 114 -16.89 11.68 4.80
CA ASN A 114 -18.25 11.58 4.23
C ASN A 114 -18.89 12.95 3.94
N ASP A 115 -18.19 14.07 4.20
CA ASP A 115 -18.69 15.42 3.93
C ASP A 115 -18.44 15.78 2.46
N ILE A 116 -19.49 15.66 1.65
CA ILE A 116 -19.46 15.91 0.20
C ILE A 116 -18.98 17.31 -0.18
N LEU A 117 -19.17 18.31 0.70
CA LEU A 117 -18.77 19.70 0.44
C LEU A 117 -17.28 19.94 0.65
N LYS A 118 -16.60 19.01 1.36
CA LYS A 118 -15.17 19.08 1.65
C LYS A 118 -14.34 18.09 0.86
N LEU A 119 -14.96 17.30 -0.02
CA LEU A 119 -14.27 16.33 -0.86
C LEU A 119 -13.27 17.01 -1.77
N LYS A 120 -11.98 16.75 -1.56
CA LYS A 120 -10.93 17.11 -2.54
C LYS A 120 -10.24 15.84 -3.01
N ILE A 121 -10.09 15.72 -4.33
CA ILE A 121 -9.32 14.64 -4.95
C ILE A 121 -7.85 14.84 -4.59
N ILE A 122 -7.21 13.76 -4.12
CA ILE A 122 -5.82 13.77 -3.68
C ILE A 122 -5.02 12.65 -4.32
N ASN A 123 -3.69 12.77 -4.28
CA ASN A 123 -2.81 11.73 -4.81
C ASN A 123 -2.73 10.54 -3.84
N CYS A 124 -3.33 9.42 -4.23
CA CYS A 124 -3.33 8.17 -3.44
C CYS A 124 -1.92 7.73 -3.01
N SER A 125 -0.90 7.89 -3.87
CA SER A 125 0.48 7.46 -3.57
C SER A 125 1.14 8.20 -2.42
N LYS A 126 0.58 9.33 -2.00
CA LYS A 126 1.11 10.13 -0.88
C LYS A 126 0.46 9.78 0.46
N VAL A 127 -0.66 9.07 0.44
CA VAL A 127 -1.50 8.87 1.63
C VAL A 127 -1.83 7.41 1.91
N LEU A 128 -1.57 6.49 0.97
CA LEU A 128 -1.81 5.06 1.15
C LEU A 128 -0.55 4.24 0.95
N ASP A 129 -0.38 3.23 1.81
CA ASP A 129 0.46 2.07 1.52
C ASP A 129 -0.44 0.87 1.23
N ILE A 130 -0.07 0.06 0.23
CA ILE A 130 -0.83 -1.11 -0.18
C ILE A 130 0.10 -2.31 -0.22
N CYS A 131 -0.41 -3.48 0.17
CA CYS A 131 0.23 -4.74 -0.11
C CYS A 131 -0.80 -5.83 -0.45
N GLU A 132 -0.39 -6.80 -1.25
CA GLU A 132 -1.17 -7.96 -1.68
C GLU A 132 -0.72 -9.20 -0.91
N PHE A 133 -1.68 -10.03 -0.48
CA PHE A 133 -1.44 -11.43 -0.15
C PHE A 133 -1.73 -12.29 -1.40
N PRO A 134 -0.71 -12.73 -2.15
CA PRO A 134 -0.91 -13.41 -3.44
C PRO A 134 -1.45 -14.83 -3.31
N ARG A 135 -1.36 -15.42 -2.11
CA ARG A 135 -1.83 -16.77 -1.82
C ARG A 135 -2.75 -16.72 -0.61
N THR A 136 -4.03 -16.94 -0.87
CA THR A 136 -5.09 -16.95 0.13
C THR A 136 -6.00 -18.16 -0.11
N ARG A 137 -6.65 -18.65 0.94
CA ARG A 137 -7.73 -19.63 0.80
C ARG A 137 -8.99 -19.07 1.42
N PHE A 138 -10.07 -19.19 0.69
CA PHE A 138 -11.40 -18.76 1.09
C PHE A 138 -12.30 -19.98 1.19
N GLY A 139 -13.15 -20.02 2.21
CA GLY A 139 -14.37 -20.84 2.13
C GLY A 139 -15.29 -20.29 1.05
N ASP A 140 -16.11 -21.14 0.43
CA ASP A 140 -16.95 -20.74 -0.70
C ASP A 140 -17.91 -19.58 -0.38
N ASN A 141 -18.37 -19.50 0.87
CA ASN A 141 -19.27 -18.44 1.34
C ASN A 141 -18.58 -17.08 1.53
N ASN A 142 -17.24 -17.02 1.45
CA ASN A 142 -16.45 -15.80 1.68
C ASN A 142 -15.85 -15.24 0.38
N ARG A 143 -16.34 -15.67 -0.79
CA ARG A 143 -15.88 -15.15 -2.09
C ARG A 143 -16.65 -13.89 -2.49
N GLY A 144 -16.05 -13.11 -3.38
CA GLY A 144 -16.64 -11.89 -3.95
C GLY A 144 -15.94 -10.61 -3.47
N ASN A 145 -16.58 -9.46 -3.72
CA ASN A 145 -15.95 -8.15 -3.56
C ASN A 145 -16.50 -7.43 -2.32
N TYR A 146 -15.67 -7.27 -1.29
CA TYR A 146 -16.10 -6.62 -0.04
C TYR A 146 -14.91 -6.17 0.82
N TRP A 147 -15.16 -5.16 1.66
CA TRP A 147 -14.24 -4.76 2.72
C TRP A 147 -14.36 -5.75 3.88
N ALA A 148 -13.41 -6.67 3.97
CA ALA A 148 -13.41 -7.71 4.99
C ALA A 148 -13.11 -7.16 6.39
N VAL A 149 -12.30 -6.11 6.45
CA VAL A 149 -11.93 -5.42 7.70
C VAL A 149 -11.81 -3.94 7.39
N GLU A 150 -12.34 -3.08 8.27
CA GLU A 150 -12.23 -1.63 8.12
C GLU A 150 -11.72 -0.98 9.39
N ASN A 151 -10.87 0.04 9.22
CA ASN A 151 -10.47 0.97 10.29
C ASN A 151 -9.81 0.33 11.52
N ILE A 152 -8.90 -0.63 11.30
CA ILE A 152 -8.12 -1.28 12.36
C ILE A 152 -6.78 -0.58 12.57
N GLY A 153 -6.45 -0.24 13.82
CA GLY A 153 -5.24 0.53 14.16
C GLY A 153 -3.89 -0.18 14.00
N SER A 154 -3.85 -1.47 13.65
CA SER A 154 -2.59 -2.18 13.41
C SER A 154 -2.71 -3.30 12.38
N SER A 155 -1.61 -3.57 11.65
CA SER A 155 -1.55 -4.64 10.66
C SER A 155 -1.72 -6.03 11.28
N THR A 156 -1.19 -6.27 12.49
CA THR A 156 -1.36 -7.54 13.22
C THR A 156 -2.82 -7.79 13.59
N ALA A 157 -3.54 -6.77 14.07
CA ALA A 157 -4.96 -6.90 14.38
C ALA A 157 -5.80 -7.14 13.10
N ALA A 158 -5.45 -6.48 11.99
CA ALA A 158 -6.10 -6.71 10.70
C ALA A 158 -5.87 -8.15 10.19
N VAL A 159 -4.65 -8.70 10.32
CA VAL A 159 -4.36 -10.12 10.02
C VAL A 159 -5.19 -11.06 10.90
N SER A 160 -5.28 -10.77 12.19
CA SER A 160 -6.10 -11.57 13.12
C SER A 160 -7.56 -11.56 12.69
N ALA A 161 -8.13 -10.38 12.43
CA ALA A 161 -9.52 -10.22 12.02
C ALA A 161 -9.83 -10.99 10.72
N ILE A 162 -8.95 -10.94 9.72
CA ILE A 162 -9.13 -11.71 8.47
C ILE A 162 -9.17 -13.23 8.71
N ARG A 163 -8.35 -13.74 9.64
CA ARG A 163 -8.39 -15.15 10.02
C ARG A 163 -9.69 -15.52 10.73
N TRP A 164 -10.22 -14.61 11.57
CA TRP A 164 -11.54 -14.77 12.21
C TRP A 164 -12.68 -14.86 11.18
N TYR A 165 -12.59 -14.15 10.06
CA TYR A 165 -13.52 -14.29 8.93
C TYR A 165 -13.33 -15.60 8.14
N GLY A 166 -12.45 -16.51 8.56
CA GLY A 166 -12.23 -17.79 7.88
C GLY A 166 -11.44 -17.68 6.58
N ILE A 167 -10.67 -16.60 6.40
CA ILE A 167 -9.79 -16.41 5.24
C ILE A 167 -8.36 -16.73 5.68
N LEU A 168 -7.75 -17.72 5.04
CA LEU A 168 -6.39 -18.14 5.36
C LEU A 168 -5.39 -17.36 4.50
N LEU A 169 -4.55 -16.57 5.16
CA LEU A 169 -3.41 -15.87 4.54
C LEU A 169 -2.19 -16.79 4.54
N ILE A 170 -1.66 -17.10 3.36
CA ILE A 170 -0.56 -18.05 3.19
C ILE A 170 0.69 -17.29 2.76
N ASP A 171 1.75 -17.41 3.55
CA ASP A 171 3.07 -16.92 3.15
C ASP A 171 3.65 -17.79 2.03
N PRO A 172 3.97 -17.22 0.85
CA PRO A 172 4.63 -17.95 -0.22
C PRO A 172 5.94 -18.59 0.23
N LYS A 173 6.77 -17.88 1.02
CA LYS A 173 8.11 -18.33 1.39
C LYS A 173 8.08 -19.55 2.31
N LYS A 174 7.16 -19.56 3.30
CA LYS A 174 7.01 -20.69 4.21
C LYS A 174 6.63 -21.98 3.48
N ARG A 175 5.72 -21.91 2.50
CA ARG A 175 5.28 -23.12 1.77
C ARG A 175 6.37 -23.65 0.84
N ASP A 176 7.11 -22.78 0.17
CA ASP A 176 8.14 -23.22 -0.77
C ASP A 176 9.25 -23.98 -0.01
N LEU A 177 9.55 -23.59 1.24
CA LEU A 177 10.42 -24.35 2.17
C LEU A 177 9.82 -25.71 2.61
N GLU A 178 8.51 -25.77 2.88
CA GLU A 178 7.83 -27.04 3.23
C GLU A 178 7.80 -28.02 2.03
N ASN A 179 7.65 -27.51 0.81
CA ASN A 179 7.64 -28.32 -0.41
C ASN A 179 9.05 -28.79 -0.82
N GLU A 180 10.10 -27.99 -0.59
CA GLU A 180 11.49 -28.42 -0.78
C GLU A 180 11.91 -29.45 0.28
N GLY A 181 11.45 -29.31 1.52
CA GLY A 181 11.71 -30.27 2.60
C GLY A 181 10.93 -31.58 2.50
N SER A 182 9.87 -31.67 1.69
CA SER A 182 9.12 -32.91 1.44
C SER A 182 9.61 -33.70 0.23
N LEU A 183 10.65 -33.21 -0.46
CA LEU A 183 11.31 -33.86 -1.59
C LEU A 183 12.67 -34.49 -1.21
N LEU A 184 12.99 -34.52 0.09
CA LEU A 184 14.11 -35.23 0.71
C LEU A 184 13.56 -36.33 1.62
#